data_AF-A0A354XL39-F1
#
_entry.id   AF-A0A354XL39-F1
#
_cell.length_a   1.000
_cell.length_b   1.000
_cell.length_c   1.000
_cell.angle_alpha   90.00
_cell.angle_beta   90.00
_cell.angle_gamma   90.00
#
_symmetry.space_group_name_H-M   'P 1'
#
loop_
_entity.id
_entity.type
_entity.pdbx_description
1 polymer ?
#
loop_
_entity_poly.entity_id
_entity_poly.type
_entity_poly.pdbx_seq_one_letter_code
_entity_poly.pdbx_strand_id
1 'polypeptide(L)'
;MSQATNQSWGGRFSEPTDAFVARFTASVNFDQRLARQDIQGSIAHATMLARVGVLTEEERDAIINGLTEIQGEIDRGEFQWSVPLEDVHMNIEARLTDKIGITGKKLHTGRSRNDQVAT
;
A
#
# COMPACT_ATOMS: atom_id res chain seq x y z
N MET A 1 16.41 19.97 9.89
CA MET A 1 15.53 19.22 8.96
C MET A 1 14.62 18.37 9.84
N SER A 2 13.30 18.57 9.83
CA SER A 2 12.42 17.69 10.62
C SER A 2 12.41 16.32 9.95
N GLN A 3 12.90 15.29 10.65
CA GLN A 3 12.71 13.92 10.21
C GLN A 3 11.20 13.63 10.24
N ALA A 4 10.65 13.26 9.08
CA ALA A 4 9.21 13.02 8.94
C ALA A 4 8.82 11.71 9.64
N THR A 5 7.68 11.72 10.31
CA THR A 5 7.07 10.50 10.87
C THR A 5 6.46 9.65 9.76
N ASN A 6 6.31 8.35 10.00
CA ASN A 6 5.72 7.42 9.03
C ASN A 6 4.32 7.91 8.62
N GLN A 7 4.06 8.12 7.33
CA GLN A 7 2.81 8.73 6.87
C GLN A 7 1.59 7.80 7.00
N SER A 8 1.79 6.49 7.15
CA SER A 8 0.70 5.52 7.22
C SER A 8 0.08 5.39 8.62
N TRP A 9 0.87 5.60 9.68
CA TRP A 9 0.41 5.48 11.07
C TRP A 9 1.02 6.51 12.04
N GLY A 10 2.05 7.24 11.59
CA GLY A 10 2.85 8.17 12.38
C GLY A 10 2.19 9.51 12.68
N GLY A 11 0.95 9.75 12.22
CA GLY A 11 0.21 11.00 12.48
C GLY A 11 -0.08 11.28 13.96
N ARG A 12 0.16 10.31 14.85
CA ARG A 12 0.03 10.45 16.31
C ARG A 12 1.37 10.68 17.03
N PHE A 13 2.48 10.71 16.31
CA PHE A 13 3.82 10.87 16.88
C PHE A 13 4.41 12.23 16.51
N SER A 14 5.09 12.86 17.47
CA SER A 14 5.82 14.12 17.26
C SER A 14 7.27 13.91 16.84
N GLU A 15 7.77 12.68 17.00
CA GLU A 15 9.16 12.30 16.73
C GLU A 15 9.23 11.15 15.72
N PRO A 16 10.28 11.12 14.89
CA PRO A 16 10.52 10.04 13.94
C PRO A 16 10.83 8.72 14.66
N THR A 17 10.52 7.61 14.01
CA THR A 17 10.91 6.28 14.48
C THR A 17 12.42 6.12 14.40
N ASP A 18 13.03 5.59 15.45
CA ASP A 18 14.46 5.27 15.46
C ASP A 18 14.82 4.29 14.33
N ALA A 19 15.98 4.48 13.70
CA ALA A 19 16.38 3.69 12.53
C ALA A 19 16.62 2.20 12.85
N PHE A 20 17.01 1.86 14.08
CA PHE A 20 17.06 0.47 14.52
C PHE A 20 15.66 -0.11 14.64
N VAL A 21 14.73 0.60 15.26
CA VAL A 21 13.33 0.15 15.41
C VAL A 21 12.70 -0.06 14.04
N ALA A 22 12.80 0.90 13.13
CA ALA A 22 12.24 0.80 11.78
C ALA A 22 12.76 -0.44 11.01
N ARG A 23 14.06 -0.75 11.12
CA ARG A 23 14.64 -1.95 10.49
C ARG A 23 14.21 -3.24 11.18
N PHE A 24 14.06 -3.22 12.50
CA PHE A 24 13.64 -4.38 13.28
C PHE A 24 12.19 -4.75 13.00
N THR A 25 11.32 -3.76 12.77
CA THR A 25 9.89 -3.97 12.53
C THR A 25 9.55 -4.20 11.06
N ALA A 26 10.42 -3.84 10.12
CA ALA A 26 10.17 -4.02 8.69
C ALA A 26 10.13 -5.50 8.29
N SER A 27 9.07 -5.87 7.56
CA SER A 27 8.86 -7.20 6.99
C SER A 27 9.10 -7.29 5.48
N VAL A 28 9.25 -6.15 4.79
CA VAL A 28 9.37 -6.08 3.31
C VAL A 28 10.40 -7.04 2.72
N ASN A 29 11.52 -7.23 3.42
CA ASN A 29 12.61 -8.12 2.97
C ASN A 29 12.18 -9.59 2.80
N PHE A 30 11.08 -10.02 3.43
CA PHE A 30 10.56 -11.37 3.29
C PHE A 30 9.10 -11.43 2.83
N ASP A 31 8.27 -10.43 3.12
CA ASP A 31 6.85 -10.44 2.76
C ASP A 31 6.57 -9.94 1.34
N GLN A 32 7.54 -9.34 0.63
CA GLN A 32 7.41 -8.94 -0.78
C GLN A 32 6.99 -10.11 -1.70
N ARG A 33 7.23 -11.36 -1.26
CA ARG A 33 6.75 -12.58 -1.92
C ARG A 33 5.22 -12.68 -1.99
N LEU A 34 4.50 -11.92 -1.16
CA LEU A 34 3.04 -11.87 -1.08
C LEU A 34 2.44 -10.78 -1.98
N ALA A 35 3.25 -10.07 -2.77
CA ALA A 35 2.79 -8.94 -3.56
C ALA A 35 1.63 -9.27 -4.52
N ARG A 36 1.66 -10.46 -5.15
CA ARG A 36 0.57 -10.88 -6.05
C ARG A 36 -0.74 -11.08 -5.30
N GLN A 37 -0.70 -11.68 -4.11
CA GLN A 37 -1.85 -11.89 -3.24
C GLN A 37 -2.41 -10.54 -2.75
N ASP A 38 -1.52 -9.65 -2.31
CA ASP A 38 -1.91 -8.31 -1.86
C ASP A 38 -2.61 -7.51 -2.95
N ILE A 39 -2.08 -7.54 -4.18
CA ILE A 39 -2.66 -6.87 -5.34
C ILE A 39 -4.03 -7.46 -5.67
N GLN A 40 -4.17 -8.78 -5.72
CA GLN A 40 -5.44 -9.44 -6.01
C GLN A 40 -6.50 -9.11 -4.95
N GLY A 41 -6.14 -9.20 -3.66
CA GLY A 41 -7.01 -8.81 -2.56
C GLY A 41 -7.41 -7.33 -2.62
N SER A 42 -6.49 -6.47 -3.03
CA SER A 42 -6.74 -5.03 -3.24
C SER A 42 -7.66 -4.74 -4.43
N ILE A 43 -7.56 -5.48 -5.53
CA ILE A 43 -8.51 -5.38 -6.65
C ILE A 43 -9.92 -5.80 -6.21
N ALA A 44 -10.03 -6.89 -5.45
CA ALA A 44 -11.31 -7.34 -4.90
C ALA A 44 -11.92 -6.30 -3.94
N HIS A 45 -11.10 -5.71 -3.07
CA HIS A 45 -11.52 -4.65 -2.15
C HIS A 45 -11.97 -3.39 -2.89
N ALA A 46 -11.21 -2.92 -3.89
CA ALA A 46 -11.61 -1.77 -4.72
C ALA A 46 -12.94 -2.01 -5.43
N THR A 47 -13.16 -3.22 -5.95
CA THR A 47 -14.42 -3.63 -6.59
C THR A 47 -15.57 -3.60 -5.61
N MET A 48 -15.36 -4.08 -4.38
CA MET A 48 -16.35 -4.02 -3.30
C MET A 48 -16.68 -2.57 -2.91
N LEU A 49 -15.66 -1.72 -2.73
CA LEU A 49 -15.84 -0.31 -2.36
C LEU A 49 -16.68 0.46 -3.40
N ALA A 50 -16.47 0.18 -4.69
CA ALA A 50 -17.29 0.75 -5.75
C ALA A 50 -18.75 0.26 -5.67
N ARG A 51 -18.94 -1.04 -5.43
CA ARG A 51 -20.28 -1.64 -5.28
C ARG A 51 -21.07 -1.04 -4.11
N VAL A 52 -20.42 -0.65 -3.02
CA VAL A 52 -21.07 -0.02 -1.86
C VAL A 52 -21.10 1.52 -1.94
N GLY A 53 -20.65 2.10 -3.06
CA GLY A 53 -20.72 3.55 -3.32
C GLY A 53 -19.66 4.40 -2.61
N VAL A 54 -18.59 3.79 -2.09
CA VAL A 54 -17.44 4.53 -1.51
C VAL A 54 -16.51 5.06 -2.59
N LEU A 55 -16.35 4.31 -3.68
CA LEU A 55 -15.63 4.72 -4.89
C LEU A 55 -16.60 4.89 -6.05
N THR A 56 -16.28 5.80 -6.97
CA THR A 56 -16.94 5.79 -8.29
C THR A 56 -16.38 4.66 -9.17
N GLU A 57 -17.04 4.35 -10.29
CA GLU A 57 -16.54 3.36 -11.25
C GLU A 57 -15.20 3.80 -11.86
N GLU A 58 -15.04 5.09 -12.13
CA GLU A 58 -13.79 5.66 -12.66
C GLU A 58 -12.65 5.55 -11.63
N GLU A 59 -12.94 5.79 -10.35
CA GLU A 59 -11.94 5.63 -9.28
C GLU A 59 -11.53 4.17 -9.09
N ARG A 60 -12.50 3.25 -9.15
CA ARG A 60 -12.24 1.80 -9.14
C ARG A 60 -11.32 1.41 -10.30
N ASP A 61 -11.65 1.84 -11.51
CA ASP A 61 -10.91 1.45 -12.71
C ASP A 61 -9.48 2.04 -12.70
N ALA A 62 -9.32 3.27 -12.20
CA ALA A 62 -8.00 3.87 -11.97
C ALA A 62 -7.16 3.04 -10.98
N ILE A 63 -7.77 2.57 -9.88
CA ILE A 63 -7.09 1.71 -8.90
C ILE A 63 -6.70 0.36 -9.51
N ILE A 64 -7.62 -0.31 -10.20
CA ILE A 64 -7.36 -1.64 -10.80
C ILE A 64 -6.25 -1.55 -11.85
N ASN A 65 -6.30 -0.54 -12.72
CA ASN A 65 -5.26 -0.31 -13.73
C ASN A 65 -3.91 -0.01 -13.06
N GLY A 66 -3.88 0.88 -12.06
CA GLY A 66 -2.66 1.19 -11.31
C GLY A 66 -2.05 -0.03 -10.62
N LEU A 67 -2.88 -0.88 -9.98
CA LEU A 67 -2.45 -2.13 -9.36
C LEU A 67 -1.91 -3.15 -10.38
N THR A 68 -2.55 -3.23 -11.56
CA THR A 68 -2.10 -4.12 -12.64
C THR A 68 -0.75 -3.68 -13.20
N GLU A 69 -0.54 -2.37 -13.37
CA GLU A 69 0.77 -1.83 -13.75
C GLU A 69 1.84 -2.12 -12.71
N ILE A 70 1.52 -1.92 -11.42
CA ILE A 70 2.42 -2.23 -10.30
C ILE A 70 2.80 -3.72 -10.30
N GLN A 71 1.84 -4.61 -10.52
CA GLN A 71 2.13 -6.04 -10.63
C GLN A 71 3.12 -6.32 -11.77
N GLY A 72 2.94 -5.65 -12.92
CA GLY A 72 3.88 -5.75 -14.04
C GLY A 72 5.28 -5.24 -13.69
N GLU A 73 5.40 -4.12 -12.97
CA GLU A 73 6.68 -3.60 -12.47
C GLU A 73 7.38 -4.62 -11.53
N ILE A 74 6.62 -5.27 -10.66
CA ILE A 74 7.14 -6.31 -9.74
C ILE A 74 7.59 -7.55 -10.51
N ASP A 75 6.77 -8.04 -11.44
CA ASP A 75 7.07 -9.23 -12.22
C ASP A 75 8.31 -9.07 -13.12
N ARG A 76 8.59 -7.84 -13.58
CA ARG A 76 9.81 -7.51 -14.34
C ARG A 76 11.03 -7.19 -13.46
N GLY A 77 10.87 -7.15 -12.14
CA GLY A 77 11.94 -6.76 -11.21
C GLY A 77 12.30 -5.27 -11.26
N GLU A 78 11.41 -4.42 -11.76
CA GLU A 78 11.60 -2.97 -11.87
C GLU A 78 11.11 -2.23 -10.61
N PHE A 79 10.21 -2.85 -9.85
CA PHE A 79 9.66 -2.26 -8.63
C PHE A 79 10.72 -2.06 -7.55
N GLN A 80 10.82 -0.82 -7.03
CA GLN A 80 11.79 -0.44 -6.01
C GLN A 80 11.18 -0.58 -4.61
N TRP A 81 11.54 -1.65 -3.90
CA TRP A 81 11.13 -1.88 -2.53
C TRP A 81 11.84 -0.94 -1.55
N SER A 82 11.08 -0.44 -0.57
CA SER A 82 11.55 0.52 0.43
C SER A 82 11.36 -0.06 1.84
N VAL A 83 12.48 -0.27 2.55
CA VAL A 83 12.47 -0.66 3.98
C VAL A 83 11.77 0.38 4.86
N PRO A 84 11.92 1.71 4.62
CA PRO A 84 11.12 2.72 5.32
C PRO A 84 9.61 2.58 5.16
N LEU A 85 9.13 1.88 4.13
CA LEU A 85 7.71 1.56 3.96
C LEU A 85 7.32 0.26 4.68
N GLU A 86 8.19 -0.31 5.52
CA GLU A 86 7.92 -1.40 6.46
C GLU A 86 7.53 -2.75 5.83
N ASP A 87 6.41 -2.83 5.12
CA ASP A 87 5.79 -4.06 4.63
C ASP A 87 5.44 -3.99 3.13
N VAL A 88 5.09 -5.15 2.53
CA VAL A 88 4.66 -5.26 1.12
C VAL A 88 3.47 -4.35 0.80
N HIS A 89 2.54 -4.21 1.73
CA HIS A 89 1.26 -3.55 1.53
C HIS A 89 1.42 -2.03 1.43
N MET A 90 2.23 -1.45 2.32
CA MET A 90 2.59 -0.04 2.33
C MET A 90 3.42 0.34 1.10
N ASN A 91 4.29 -0.55 0.64
CA ASN A 91 5.03 -0.35 -0.61
C ASN A 91 4.07 -0.24 -1.82
N ILE A 92 3.10 -1.15 -1.92
CA ILE A 92 2.10 -1.14 -2.99
C ILE A 92 1.17 0.08 -2.88
N GLU A 93 0.68 0.41 -1.67
CA GLU A 93 -0.20 1.57 -1.43
C GLU A 93 0.50 2.90 -1.73
N ALA A 94 1.79 3.04 -1.36
CA ALA A 94 2.58 4.22 -1.68
C ALA A 94 2.78 4.34 -3.20
N ARG A 95 3.19 3.25 -3.88
CA ARG A 95 3.36 3.26 -5.34
C ARG A 95 2.05 3.56 -6.07
N LEU A 96 0.93 3.04 -5.59
CA LEU A 96 -0.39 3.35 -6.15
C LEU A 96 -0.73 4.83 -5.97
N THR A 97 -0.50 5.38 -4.78
CA THR A 97 -0.69 6.82 -4.51
C THR A 97 0.20 7.68 -5.41
N ASP A 98 1.44 7.29 -5.66
CA ASP A 98 2.33 8.01 -6.57
C ASP A 98 1.81 8.01 -8.02
N LYS A 99 1.17 6.92 -8.45
CA LYS A 99 0.61 6.79 -9.80
C LYS A 99 -0.69 7.57 -10.01
N ILE A 100 -1.63 7.47 -9.05
CA ILE A 100 -3.01 7.96 -9.23
C ILE A 100 -3.44 9.01 -8.21
N GLY A 101 -2.51 9.52 -7.40
CA GLY A 101 -2.74 10.56 -6.44
C GLY A 101 -3.68 10.15 -5.31
N ILE A 102 -4.56 11.08 -4.90
CA ILE A 102 -5.45 10.90 -3.74
C ILE A 102 -6.38 9.69 -3.89
N THR A 103 -6.74 9.31 -5.12
CA THR A 103 -7.58 8.14 -5.40
C THR A 103 -6.94 6.85 -4.86
N GLY A 104 -5.61 6.72 -4.94
CA GLY A 104 -4.90 5.57 -4.39
C GLY A 104 -5.05 5.44 -2.88
N LYS A 105 -5.12 6.56 -2.14
CA LYS A 105 -5.33 6.56 -0.69
C LYS A 105 -6.72 6.07 -0.27
N LYS A 106 -7.73 6.22 -1.14
CA LYS A 106 -9.09 5.75 -0.86
C LYS A 106 -9.20 4.22 -0.81
N LEU A 107 -8.26 3.49 -1.38
CA LEU A 107 -8.26 2.03 -1.37
C LEU A 107 -8.26 1.46 0.05
N HIS A 108 -7.62 2.12 1.01
CA HIS A 108 -7.55 1.63 2.40
C HIS A 108 -8.83 1.91 3.21
N THR A 109 -9.83 2.59 2.64
CA THR A 109 -11.08 2.87 3.35
C THR A 109 -11.77 1.56 3.76
N GLY A 110 -12.08 1.45 5.05
CA GLY A 110 -12.81 0.30 5.61
C GLY A 110 -12.01 -1.00 5.68
N ARG A 111 -10.68 -0.97 5.52
CA ARG A 111 -9.82 -2.15 5.61
C ARG A 111 -8.77 -1.96 6.72
N SER A 112 -8.51 -3.01 7.50
CA SER A 112 -7.39 -3.07 8.43
C SER A 112 -6.26 -3.92 7.85
N ARG A 113 -5.02 -3.63 8.25
CA ARG A 113 -3.87 -4.49 7.91
C ARG A 113 -4.02 -5.90 8.48
N ASN A 114 -4.72 -6.05 9.62
CA ASN A 114 -5.02 -7.37 10.20
C ASN A 114 -5.88 -8.22 9.27
N ASP A 115 -6.87 -7.62 8.62
CA ASP A 115 -7.77 -8.34 7.69
C ASP A 115 -7.02 -8.64 6.39
N GLN A 116 -6.24 -7.67 5.91
CA GLN A 116 -5.52 -7.76 4.65
C GLN A 116 -4.42 -8.82 4.65
N VAL A 117 -3.67 -8.96 5.75
CA VAL A 117 -2.59 -9.96 5.86
C VAL A 117 -3.13 -11.39 6.05
N ALA A 118 -4.36 -11.53 6.57
CA ALA A 118 -4.99 -12.81 6.83
C ALA A 118 -5.76 -13.38 5.62
N THR A 119 -5.96 -12.58 4.56
CA THR A 119 -6.67 -12.94 3.32
C THR A 119 -5.74 -13.64 2.34
#